data_AF-A0AAV8FV60-F1
#
_entry.id   AF-A0AAV8FV60-F1
#
_cell.length_a   1.000
_cell.length_b   1.000
_cell.length_c   1.000
_cell.angle_alpha   90.00
_cell.angle_beta   90.00
_cell.angle_gamma   90.00
#
_symmetry.space_group_name_H-M   'P 1'
#
loop_
_entity.id
_entity.type
_entity.pdbx_description
1 polymer ?
#
loop_
_entity_poly.entity_id
_entity_poly.type
_entity_poly.pdbx_seq_one_letter_code
_entity_poly.pdbx_strand_id
1 'polypeptide(L)'
;MVPVQLMAKVKFGGIATIKLPNKHLAFSSCTNLTIHAVTITAPGNSPNTDGIVMQDCQNVQITGCIIGTGDDCIAILTNTYNVDISRISCGPGHGISIGSLGKDNTVAAVERINIHDSTIYNALTGARIKTWQGGSGYARNITYERISMANVTTPIVIDQTYYTSFEVSTDVAVSDIVFRDIHGTTTEKVAIKLECSAIVPCKELVFDDVTLTRIGDDQTAYATSQNAYGITNGTIIPSIYFN
;
A
#
# COMPACT_ATOMS: atom_id res chain seq x y z
N MET A 1 6.65 -21.67 -12.70
CA MET A 1 5.76 -20.50 -12.84
C MET A 1 4.71 -20.90 -13.86
N VAL A 2 3.46 -21.13 -13.46
CA VAL A 2 2.38 -21.31 -14.44
C VAL A 2 1.92 -19.89 -14.78
N PRO A 3 2.19 -19.36 -15.97
CA PRO A 3 1.59 -18.10 -16.38
C PRO A 3 0.10 -18.40 -16.61
N VAL A 4 -0.74 -18.00 -15.66
CA VAL A 4 -2.19 -18.02 -15.86
C VAL A 4 -2.50 -16.83 -16.76
N GLN A 5 -2.28 -17.00 -18.06
CA GLN A 5 -2.73 -16.08 -19.09
C GLN A 5 -4.20 -16.42 -19.36
N LEU A 6 -5.13 -15.89 -18.55
CA LEU A 6 -6.57 -16.05 -18.80
C LEU A 6 -7.20 -14.70 -19.11
N MET A 7 -7.62 -14.52 -20.36
CA MET A 7 -8.82 -13.74 -20.64
C MET A 7 -10.01 -14.52 -20.09
N ALA A 8 -10.30 -14.40 -18.79
CA ALA A 8 -11.48 -15.02 -18.20
C ALA A 8 -11.88 -14.34 -16.89
N LYS A 9 -13.19 -14.30 -16.63
CA LYS A 9 -13.74 -14.23 -15.28
C LYS A 9 -13.22 -15.42 -14.47
N VAL A 10 -12.13 -15.26 -13.75
CA VAL A 10 -11.66 -16.28 -12.80
C VAL A 10 -12.21 -15.94 -11.43
N LYS A 11 -13.27 -16.64 -11.01
CA LYS A 11 -13.77 -16.62 -9.63
C LYS A 11 -12.96 -17.63 -8.83
N PHE A 12 -11.87 -17.18 -8.20
CA PHE A 12 -11.21 -17.99 -7.16
C PHE A 12 -12.09 -17.92 -5.91
N GLY A 13 -12.63 -19.07 -5.48
CA GLY A 13 -13.32 -19.24 -4.20
C GLY A 13 -12.89 -20.56 -3.59
N GLY A 14 -12.27 -20.51 -2.40
CA GLY A 14 -11.77 -21.69 -1.70
C GLY A 14 -10.23 -21.80 -1.66
N ILE A 15 -9.74 -22.41 -0.58
CA ILE A 15 -8.36 -22.41 -0.07
C ILE A 15 -7.32 -22.81 -1.14
N ALA A 16 -6.34 -21.93 -1.38
CA ALA A 16 -5.12 -22.25 -2.12
C ALA A 16 -3.91 -22.09 -1.20
N THR A 17 -3.48 -23.18 -0.56
CA THR A 17 -2.19 -23.22 0.16
C THR A 17 -1.09 -23.52 -0.85
N ILE A 18 -0.54 -22.50 -1.48
CA ILE A 18 0.61 -22.64 -2.38
C ILE A 18 1.85 -22.16 -1.62
N LYS A 19 2.63 -23.10 -1.06
CA LYS A 19 4.00 -22.84 -0.58
C LYS A 19 4.90 -22.66 -1.80
N LEU A 20 4.98 -21.45 -2.33
CA LEU A 20 6.05 -21.07 -3.25
C LEU A 20 6.96 -20.05 -2.56
N PRO A 21 8.28 -20.11 -2.80
CA PRO A 21 9.28 -19.31 -2.07
C PRO A 21 9.24 -17.80 -2.39
N ASN A 22 8.27 -17.32 -3.15
CA ASN A 22 8.14 -15.92 -3.55
C ASN A 22 6.65 -15.52 -3.41
N LYS A 23 5.95 -15.16 -4.47
CA LYS A 23 4.58 -14.62 -4.42
C LYS A 23 3.52 -15.73 -4.43
N HIS A 24 2.44 -15.57 -3.68
CA HIS A 24 1.33 -16.54 -3.65
C HIS A 24 0.42 -16.42 -4.87
N LEU A 25 -0.18 -15.23 -5.07
CA LEU A 25 -1.02 -14.94 -6.24
C LEU A 25 -0.45 -13.75 -6.99
N ALA A 26 -0.03 -13.96 -8.23
CA ALA A 26 0.49 -12.90 -9.10
C ALA A 26 -0.34 -12.82 -10.38
N PHE A 27 -0.89 -11.64 -10.66
CA PHE A 27 -1.72 -11.34 -11.82
C PHE A 27 -1.00 -10.31 -12.70
N SER A 28 -0.97 -10.57 -14.00
CA SER A 28 -0.42 -9.65 -15.00
C SER A 28 -1.35 -9.58 -16.20
N SER A 29 -1.49 -8.39 -16.79
CA SER A 29 -2.25 -8.17 -18.03
C SER A 29 -3.72 -8.63 -17.94
N CYS A 30 -4.36 -8.40 -16.78
CA CYS A 30 -5.73 -8.83 -16.53
C CYS A 30 -6.74 -7.69 -16.74
N THR A 31 -7.93 -8.01 -17.24
CA THR A 31 -9.06 -7.08 -17.32
C THR A 31 -10.29 -7.75 -16.70
N ASN A 32 -11.05 -7.03 -15.86
CA ASN A 32 -12.23 -7.54 -15.17
C ASN A 32 -11.92 -8.73 -14.25
N LEU A 33 -10.96 -8.54 -13.33
CA LEU A 33 -10.52 -9.55 -12.36
C LEU A 33 -11.32 -9.42 -11.06
N THR A 34 -11.81 -10.53 -10.52
CA THR A 34 -12.45 -10.56 -9.19
C THR A 34 -11.80 -11.62 -8.32
N ILE A 35 -11.26 -11.20 -7.17
CA ILE A 35 -10.70 -12.07 -6.14
C ILE A 35 -11.57 -11.95 -4.90
N HIS A 36 -12.14 -13.06 -4.43
CA HIS A 36 -13.13 -13.03 -3.37
C HIS A 36 -12.92 -14.16 -2.36
N ALA A 37 -12.91 -13.83 -1.06
CA ALA A 37 -12.84 -14.83 0.02
C ALA A 37 -11.64 -15.78 -0.09
N VAL A 38 -10.47 -15.24 -0.44
CA VAL A 38 -9.22 -15.98 -0.47
C VAL A 38 -8.54 -15.91 0.90
N THR A 39 -8.00 -17.04 1.36
CA THR A 39 -7.14 -17.10 2.54
C THR A 39 -5.72 -17.46 2.11
N ILE A 40 -4.74 -16.62 2.47
CA ILE A 40 -3.30 -16.84 2.26
C ILE A 40 -2.61 -16.81 3.62
N THR A 41 -1.70 -17.75 3.85
CA THR A 41 -0.96 -17.84 5.12
C THR A 41 0.48 -18.29 4.87
N ALA A 42 1.42 -17.45 5.28
CA ALA A 42 2.84 -17.73 5.38
C ALA A 42 3.41 -17.11 6.67
N PRO A 43 4.56 -17.60 7.18
CA PRO A 43 5.22 -17.01 8.36
C PRO A 43 5.57 -15.54 8.13
N GLY A 44 5.37 -14.70 9.16
CA GLY A 44 5.62 -13.25 9.10
C GLY A 44 7.08 -12.85 8.88
N ASN A 45 8.02 -13.77 9.07
CA ASN A 45 9.44 -13.59 8.82
C ASN A 45 9.92 -14.27 7.53
N SER A 46 9.00 -14.75 6.69
CA SER A 46 9.33 -15.42 5.42
C SER A 46 9.53 -14.37 4.32
N PRO A 47 10.77 -14.15 3.86
CA PRO A 47 11.06 -13.09 2.90
C PRO A 47 10.31 -13.31 1.57
N ASN A 48 9.90 -12.22 0.93
CA ASN A 48 9.32 -12.18 -0.41
C ASN A 48 8.03 -13.01 -0.59
N THR A 49 7.30 -13.26 0.49
CA THR A 49 6.07 -14.07 0.48
C THR A 49 4.80 -13.28 0.19
N ASP A 50 4.82 -12.36 -0.78
CA ASP A 50 3.69 -11.48 -1.11
C ASP A 50 2.38 -12.28 -1.27
N GLY A 51 1.27 -11.72 -0.78
CA GLY A 51 -0.05 -12.33 -0.88
C GLY A 51 -0.60 -12.23 -2.30
N ILE A 52 -1.18 -11.07 -2.63
CA ILE A 52 -1.71 -10.77 -3.96
C ILE A 52 -0.87 -9.68 -4.60
N VAL A 53 -0.32 -9.96 -5.78
CA VAL A 53 0.44 -8.99 -6.58
C VAL A 53 -0.29 -8.80 -7.91
N MET A 54 -0.47 -7.55 -8.33
CA MET A 54 -1.06 -7.25 -9.64
C MET A 54 -0.24 -6.21 -10.39
N GLN A 55 -0.13 -6.36 -11.71
CA GLN A 55 0.52 -5.44 -12.62
C GLN A 55 -0.21 -5.44 -13.97
N ASP A 56 -0.25 -4.33 -14.70
CA ASP A 56 -0.92 -4.26 -16.01
C ASP A 56 -2.41 -4.69 -15.91
N CYS A 57 -3.07 -4.39 -14.78
CA CYS A 57 -4.41 -4.88 -14.49
C CYS A 57 -5.46 -3.77 -14.52
N GLN A 58 -6.67 -4.11 -14.94
CA GLN A 58 -7.75 -3.14 -15.18
C GLN A 58 -9.07 -3.68 -14.66
N ASN A 59 -9.86 -2.83 -13.98
CA ASN A 59 -11.15 -3.20 -13.41
C ASN A 59 -11.02 -4.43 -12.49
N VAL A 60 -10.31 -4.24 -11.39
CA VAL A 60 -10.03 -5.31 -10.42
C VAL A 60 -10.87 -5.10 -9.17
N GLN A 61 -11.47 -6.18 -8.66
CA GLN A 61 -12.14 -6.19 -7.36
C GLN A 61 -11.50 -7.25 -6.47
N ILE A 62 -11.03 -6.87 -5.28
CA ILE A 62 -10.53 -7.80 -4.26
C ILE A 62 -11.33 -7.61 -3.00
N THR A 63 -11.97 -8.68 -2.50
CA THR A 63 -12.80 -8.50 -1.31
C THR A 63 -12.91 -9.72 -0.41
N GLY A 64 -13.06 -9.48 0.90
CA GLY A 64 -13.29 -10.52 1.91
C GLY A 64 -12.10 -11.46 2.10
N CYS A 65 -10.88 -11.02 1.81
CA CYS A 65 -9.70 -11.87 1.88
C CYS A 65 -9.00 -11.80 3.25
N ILE A 66 -8.39 -12.90 3.65
CA ILE A 66 -7.54 -13.00 4.85
C ILE A 66 -6.13 -13.33 4.39
N ILE A 67 -5.18 -12.44 4.63
CA ILE A 67 -3.83 -12.55 4.09
C ILE A 67 -2.83 -12.33 5.23
N GLY A 68 -2.08 -13.37 5.56
CA GLY A 68 -0.92 -13.30 6.44
C GLY A 68 0.33 -13.78 5.71
N THR A 69 1.35 -12.96 5.64
CA THR A 69 2.57 -13.16 4.84
C THR A 69 3.78 -12.58 5.56
N GLY A 70 4.99 -12.82 5.03
CA GLY A 70 6.21 -12.11 5.43
C GLY A 70 6.57 -10.94 4.50
N ASP A 71 5.71 -10.62 3.54
CA ASP A 71 5.83 -9.43 2.67
C ASP A 71 4.44 -8.76 2.48
N ASP A 72 4.26 -7.95 1.44
CA ASP A 72 3.02 -7.26 1.11
C ASP A 72 1.80 -8.20 1.10
N CYS A 73 0.73 -7.84 1.82
CA CYS A 73 -0.55 -8.56 1.71
C CYS A 73 -1.10 -8.38 0.30
N ILE A 74 -1.09 -7.14 -0.18
CA ILE A 74 -1.45 -6.79 -1.54
C ILE A 74 -0.45 -5.77 -2.08
N ALA A 75 0.13 -6.03 -3.24
CA ALA A 75 1.00 -5.11 -3.97
C ALA A 75 0.39 -4.75 -5.33
N ILE A 76 0.21 -3.45 -5.58
CA ILE A 76 -0.31 -2.89 -6.83
C ILE A 76 0.86 -2.25 -7.59
N LEU A 77 1.24 -2.85 -8.71
CA LEU A 77 2.36 -2.42 -9.53
C LEU A 77 1.89 -1.62 -10.76
N THR A 78 2.86 -1.20 -11.56
CA THR A 78 2.67 -0.31 -12.72
C THR A 78 1.55 -0.74 -13.67
N ASN A 79 1.01 0.25 -14.38
CA ASN A 79 -0.03 0.13 -15.40
C ASN A 79 -1.32 -0.53 -14.88
N THR A 80 -1.62 -0.30 -13.61
CA THR A 80 -2.81 -0.84 -12.96
C THR A 80 -3.80 0.27 -12.65
N TYR A 81 -5.06 0.10 -13.06
CA TYR A 81 -6.09 1.11 -12.88
C TYR A 81 -7.47 0.54 -12.55
N ASN A 82 -8.30 1.36 -11.91
CA ASN A 82 -9.66 0.98 -11.49
C ASN A 82 -9.67 -0.27 -10.59
N VAL A 83 -9.12 -0.12 -9.39
CA VAL A 83 -9.02 -1.23 -8.44
C VAL A 83 -9.83 -0.89 -7.18
N ASP A 84 -10.72 -1.80 -6.80
CA ASP A 84 -11.50 -1.73 -5.56
C ASP A 84 -11.09 -2.87 -4.64
N ILE A 85 -10.58 -2.54 -3.45
CA ILE A 85 -10.10 -3.47 -2.43
C ILE A 85 -10.90 -3.22 -1.16
N SER A 86 -11.60 -4.24 -0.67
CA SER A 86 -12.45 -4.07 0.51
C SER A 86 -12.49 -5.27 1.44
N ARG A 87 -12.77 -5.06 2.74
CA ARG A 87 -12.95 -6.17 3.71
C ARG A 87 -11.75 -7.11 3.74
N ILE A 88 -10.55 -6.53 3.81
CA ILE A 88 -9.30 -7.29 3.90
C ILE A 88 -8.88 -7.39 5.36
N SER A 89 -8.54 -8.61 5.78
CA SER A 89 -7.83 -8.89 7.02
C SER A 89 -6.37 -9.15 6.67
N CYS A 90 -5.50 -8.16 6.82
CA CYS A 90 -4.09 -8.21 6.43
C CYS A 90 -3.19 -8.28 7.67
N GLY A 91 -2.45 -9.37 7.83
CA GLY A 91 -1.53 -9.51 8.96
C GLY A 91 -1.17 -10.96 9.30
N PRO A 92 0.08 -11.24 9.65
CA PRO A 92 1.27 -10.37 9.58
C PRO A 92 1.66 -10.03 8.12
N GLY A 93 2.62 -9.12 7.90
CA GLY A 93 3.15 -8.80 6.57
C GLY A 93 3.64 -7.36 6.42
N HIS A 94 3.64 -6.83 5.20
CA HIS A 94 4.03 -5.44 4.89
C HIS A 94 2.85 -4.53 4.49
N GLY A 95 1.62 -4.93 4.80
CA GLY A 95 0.43 -4.10 4.56
C GLY A 95 -0.06 -4.14 3.13
N ILE A 96 -0.75 -3.08 2.72
CA ILE A 96 -1.27 -2.90 1.36
C ILE A 96 -0.45 -1.78 0.70
N SER A 97 0.25 -2.14 -0.37
CA SER A 97 1.25 -1.30 -1.01
C SER A 97 0.89 -0.94 -2.44
N ILE A 98 1.02 0.35 -2.77
CA ILE A 98 1.24 0.81 -4.14
C ILE A 98 2.74 0.77 -4.42
N GLY A 99 3.12 0.03 -5.44
CA GLY A 99 4.50 -0.13 -5.86
C GLY A 99 5.24 -1.33 -5.27
N SER A 100 6.56 -1.40 -5.44
CA SER A 100 7.40 -0.29 -5.88
C SER A 100 7.21 0.13 -7.34
N LEU A 101 7.14 1.43 -7.62
CA LEU A 101 6.92 2.00 -8.95
C LEU A 101 8.18 2.66 -9.52
N GLY A 102 8.36 2.62 -10.84
CA GLY A 102 9.43 3.37 -11.52
C GLY A 102 10.82 2.75 -11.45
N LYS A 103 10.92 1.47 -11.05
CA LYS A 103 12.20 0.74 -10.99
C LYS A 103 12.92 0.82 -12.34
N ASP A 104 14.26 0.91 -12.32
CA ASP A 104 15.11 0.94 -13.51
C ASP A 104 14.79 2.12 -14.46
N ASN A 105 14.46 3.28 -13.87
CA ASN A 105 14.06 4.51 -14.58
C ASN A 105 12.85 4.33 -15.50
N THR A 106 11.95 3.40 -15.17
CA THR A 106 10.76 3.13 -15.98
C THR A 106 9.64 4.13 -15.71
N VAL A 107 8.74 4.25 -16.69
CA VAL A 107 7.48 4.98 -16.52
C VAL A 107 6.49 4.10 -15.75
N ALA A 108 5.92 4.63 -14.67
CA ALA A 108 4.85 4.02 -13.92
C ALA A 108 3.54 4.78 -14.06
N ALA A 109 2.42 4.06 -14.14
CA ALA A 109 1.08 4.64 -14.16
C ALA A 109 0.16 3.81 -13.26
N VAL A 110 -0.27 4.37 -12.14
CA VAL A 110 -1.27 3.78 -11.25
C VAL A 110 -2.33 4.82 -10.94
N GLU A 111 -3.60 4.49 -11.14
CA GLU A 111 -4.68 5.43 -10.81
C GLU A 111 -6.02 4.78 -10.47
N ARG A 112 -6.85 5.53 -9.73
CA ARG A 112 -8.22 5.14 -9.35
C ARG A 112 -8.22 3.84 -8.56
N ILE A 113 -7.54 3.91 -7.41
CA ILE A 113 -7.41 2.80 -6.47
C ILE A 113 -8.19 3.15 -5.20
N ASN A 114 -9.12 2.30 -4.81
CA ASN A 114 -9.92 2.44 -3.60
C ASN A 114 -9.64 1.26 -2.68
N ILE A 115 -9.16 1.53 -1.46
CA ILE A 115 -8.83 0.52 -0.46
C ILE A 115 -9.60 0.87 0.80
N HIS A 116 -10.54 0.02 1.21
CA HIS A 116 -11.45 0.40 2.28
C HIS A 116 -11.97 -0.74 3.16
N ASP A 117 -12.60 -0.39 4.28
CA ASP A 117 -13.27 -1.32 5.21
C ASP A 117 -12.38 -2.49 5.61
N SER A 118 -11.12 -2.22 5.97
CA SER A 118 -10.10 -3.25 6.14
C SER A 118 -9.38 -3.15 7.48
N THR A 119 -8.82 -4.27 7.92
CA THR A 119 -8.03 -4.34 9.16
C THR A 119 -6.62 -4.79 8.84
N ILE A 120 -5.63 -4.04 9.34
CA ILE A 120 -4.22 -4.38 9.19
C ILE A 120 -3.61 -4.60 10.57
N TYR A 121 -2.94 -5.74 10.80
CA TYR A 121 -2.41 -6.07 12.11
C TYR A 121 -1.05 -6.77 12.07
N ASN A 122 -0.23 -6.56 13.10
CA ASN A 122 1.08 -7.20 13.25
C ASN A 122 1.95 -7.09 11.98
N ALA A 123 1.93 -5.92 11.34
CA ALA A 123 2.53 -5.67 10.04
C ALA A 123 3.61 -4.59 10.11
N LEU A 124 4.57 -4.62 9.20
CA LEU A 124 5.60 -3.58 9.10
C LEU A 124 4.99 -2.22 8.74
N THR A 125 4.08 -2.21 7.77
CA THR A 125 3.37 -1.01 7.33
C THR A 125 1.90 -1.28 7.14
N GLY A 126 1.09 -0.23 7.14
CA GLY A 126 -0.35 -0.32 6.87
C GLY A 126 -0.66 0.07 5.43
N ALA A 127 -0.96 1.35 5.24
CA ALA A 127 -1.14 1.97 3.92
C ALA A 127 0.21 2.47 3.40
N ARG A 128 0.65 2.00 2.24
CA ARG A 128 2.00 2.27 1.74
C ARG A 128 2.04 2.65 0.27
N ILE A 129 2.87 3.63 -0.08
CA ILE A 129 3.23 3.99 -1.47
C ILE A 129 4.76 4.03 -1.55
N LYS A 130 5.34 3.30 -2.52
CA LYS A 130 6.80 3.20 -2.74
C LYS A 130 7.14 3.55 -4.19
N THR A 131 8.02 4.52 -4.42
CA THR A 131 8.54 4.86 -5.75
C THR A 131 10.06 4.86 -5.75
N TRP A 132 10.65 4.36 -6.84
CA TRP A 132 12.08 4.40 -7.08
C TRP A 132 12.45 5.78 -7.62
N GLN A 133 13.49 6.37 -7.03
CA GLN A 133 14.16 7.55 -7.57
C GLN A 133 14.63 7.29 -9.01
N GLY A 134 14.47 8.28 -9.90
CA GLY A 134 14.75 8.14 -11.34
C GLY A 134 13.59 7.56 -12.15
N GLY A 135 12.56 7.04 -11.49
CA GLY A 135 11.29 6.68 -12.13
C GLY A 135 10.56 7.90 -12.69
N SER A 136 9.52 7.66 -13.48
CA SER A 136 8.67 8.74 -14.01
C SER A 136 7.21 8.30 -14.16
N GLY A 137 6.32 9.20 -14.54
CA GLY A 137 4.88 8.93 -14.64
C GLY A 137 4.13 9.31 -13.37
N TYR A 138 3.13 8.54 -12.94
CA TYR A 138 2.25 8.91 -11.84
C TYR A 138 1.69 7.73 -11.00
N ALA A 139 1.41 8.05 -9.74
CA ALA A 139 0.50 7.34 -8.85
C ALA A 139 -0.50 8.36 -8.31
N ARG A 140 -1.77 8.28 -8.72
CA ARG A 140 -2.76 9.31 -8.37
C ARG A 140 -4.18 8.80 -8.17
N ASN A 141 -5.02 9.59 -7.52
CA ASN A 141 -6.42 9.21 -7.26
C ASN A 141 -6.47 7.88 -6.49
N ILE A 142 -5.85 7.86 -5.32
CA ILE A 142 -5.72 6.68 -4.47
C ILE A 142 -6.33 6.99 -3.11
N THR A 143 -7.28 6.18 -2.66
CA THR A 143 -7.96 6.37 -1.38
C THR A 143 -7.73 5.15 -0.49
N TYR A 144 -7.32 5.42 0.75
CA TYR A 144 -7.32 4.50 1.88
C TYR A 144 -8.37 5.00 2.88
N GLU A 145 -9.46 4.26 3.09
CA GLU A 145 -10.62 4.73 3.86
C GLU A 145 -11.18 3.67 4.83
N ARG A 146 -11.58 4.04 6.05
CA ARG A 146 -12.16 3.09 7.03
C ARG A 146 -11.21 1.92 7.30
N ILE A 147 -9.99 2.24 7.74
CA ILE A 147 -8.94 1.23 8.01
C ILE A 147 -8.63 1.21 9.50
N SER A 148 -8.78 0.03 10.10
CA SER A 148 -8.36 -0.22 11.48
C SER A 148 -6.96 -0.85 11.51
N MET A 149 -6.06 -0.33 12.33
CA MET A 149 -4.68 -0.82 12.43
C MET A 149 -4.33 -1.27 13.86
N ALA A 150 -3.67 -2.42 14.01
CA ALA A 150 -3.26 -2.90 15.32
C ALA A 150 -1.82 -3.42 15.31
N ASN A 151 -0.96 -2.86 16.17
CA ASN A 151 0.42 -3.30 16.30
C ASN A 151 1.17 -3.24 14.95
N VAL A 152 1.03 -2.13 14.23
CA VAL A 152 1.71 -1.90 12.93
C VAL A 152 2.97 -1.07 13.17
N THR A 153 4.11 -1.41 12.57
CA THR A 153 5.37 -0.70 12.86
C THR A 153 5.37 0.75 12.38
N THR A 154 4.93 1.00 11.14
CA THR A 154 4.71 2.35 10.63
C THR A 154 3.42 2.36 9.79
N PRO A 155 2.27 2.68 10.41
CA PRO A 155 0.94 2.65 9.80
C PRO A 155 0.80 3.26 8.40
N ILE A 156 1.30 4.48 8.18
CA ILE A 156 1.14 5.20 6.91
C ILE A 156 2.52 5.60 6.38
N VAL A 157 2.84 5.18 5.16
CA VAL A 157 4.13 5.46 4.52
C VAL A 157 3.96 5.91 3.07
N ILE A 158 4.54 7.06 2.73
CA ILE A 158 4.89 7.40 1.35
C ILE A 158 6.41 7.52 1.31
N ASP A 159 7.05 6.71 0.49
CA ASP A 159 8.50 6.65 0.32
C ASP A 159 8.85 6.76 -1.16
N GLN A 160 9.21 7.97 -1.61
CA GLN A 160 9.78 8.22 -2.94
C GLN A 160 11.31 8.08 -2.96
N THR A 161 11.91 7.64 -1.85
CA THR A 161 13.36 7.38 -1.72
C THR A 161 13.68 5.88 -1.75
N TYR A 162 12.72 5.07 -2.22
CA TYR A 162 12.80 3.62 -2.18
C TYR A 162 13.96 3.13 -3.05
N TYR A 163 15.07 2.79 -2.39
CA TYR A 163 16.30 2.29 -2.99
C TYR A 163 16.86 3.14 -4.15
N THR A 164 17.59 4.24 -3.94
CA THR A 164 18.71 4.60 -4.83
C THR A 164 19.83 5.38 -4.15
N SER A 165 20.99 5.41 -4.80
CA SER A 165 22.28 5.92 -4.32
C SER A 165 22.91 7.00 -5.22
N PHE A 166 22.11 7.71 -6.03
CA PHE A 166 22.62 8.72 -6.98
C PHE A 166 21.72 9.95 -7.08
N GLU A 167 22.29 11.09 -7.50
CA GLU A 167 21.51 12.28 -7.87
C GLU A 167 20.64 11.96 -9.09
N VAL A 168 19.32 11.92 -8.89
CA VAL A 168 18.33 11.71 -9.96
C VAL A 168 17.60 13.01 -10.29
N SER A 169 17.18 13.15 -11.55
CA SER A 169 16.46 14.33 -12.06
C SER A 169 14.96 14.11 -12.26
N THR A 170 14.44 12.91 -11.98
CA THR A 170 13.02 12.57 -12.13
C THR A 170 12.54 11.63 -11.01
N ASP A 171 11.23 11.62 -10.78
CA ASP A 171 10.54 10.67 -9.90
C ASP A 171 9.12 10.40 -10.42
N VAL A 172 8.48 9.35 -9.93
CA VAL A 172 7.05 9.09 -10.17
C VAL A 172 6.25 10.14 -9.39
N ALA A 173 5.40 10.90 -10.06
CA ALA A 173 4.57 11.90 -9.39
C ALA A 173 3.50 11.23 -8.51
N VAL A 174 3.47 11.57 -7.22
CA VAL A 174 2.45 11.09 -6.27
C VAL A 174 1.49 12.24 -5.97
N SER A 175 0.22 12.11 -6.33
CA SER A 175 -0.76 13.17 -6.11
C SER A 175 -2.19 12.66 -5.89
N ASP A 176 -3.09 13.48 -5.32
CA ASP A 176 -4.50 13.10 -5.11
C ASP A 176 -4.60 11.77 -4.32
N ILE A 177 -4.02 11.80 -3.10
CA ILE A 177 -3.98 10.66 -2.19
C ILE A 177 -4.79 11.01 -0.95
N VAL A 178 -5.78 10.18 -0.63
CA VAL A 178 -6.68 10.38 0.51
C VAL A 178 -6.45 9.28 1.53
N PHE A 179 -6.17 9.67 2.77
CA PHE A 179 -6.20 8.82 3.96
C PHE A 179 -7.35 9.30 4.85
N ARG A 180 -8.42 8.52 4.96
CA ARG A 180 -9.63 8.92 5.69
C ARG A 180 -10.12 7.86 6.66
N ASP A 181 -10.57 8.27 7.85
CA ASP A 181 -11.12 7.37 8.87
C ASP A 181 -10.17 6.18 9.12
N ILE A 182 -8.93 6.51 9.46
CA ILE A 182 -7.90 5.53 9.78
C ILE A 182 -7.58 5.62 11.26
N HIS A 183 -7.79 4.54 11.99
CA HIS A 183 -7.54 4.51 13.43
C HIS A 183 -6.73 3.28 13.82
N GLY A 184 -5.89 3.39 14.84
CA GLY A 184 -5.13 2.23 15.27
C GLY A 184 -3.90 2.50 16.12
N THR A 185 -3.04 1.48 16.20
CA THR A 185 -1.85 1.53 17.03
C THR A 185 -0.55 1.25 16.26
N THR A 186 0.50 1.99 16.63
CA THR A 186 1.87 1.83 16.12
C THR A 186 2.80 1.24 17.16
N THR A 187 3.82 0.47 16.74
CA THR A 187 4.89 -0.01 17.63
C THR A 187 6.05 0.97 17.76
N GLU A 188 6.28 1.76 16.72
CA GLU A 188 7.33 2.78 16.68
C GLU A 188 6.80 4.18 16.94
N LYS A 189 7.72 5.09 17.26
CA LYS A 189 7.41 6.51 17.46
C LYS A 189 6.85 7.17 16.21
N VAL A 190 7.37 6.84 15.03
CA VAL A 190 6.90 7.42 13.77
C VAL A 190 5.72 6.59 13.26
N ALA A 191 4.51 7.15 13.33
CA ALA A 191 3.30 6.49 12.84
C ALA A 191 2.98 6.83 11.37
N ILE A 192 3.31 8.05 10.97
CA ILE A 192 3.08 8.58 9.63
C ILE A 192 4.42 9.06 9.09
N LYS A 193 4.84 8.53 7.95
CA LYS A 193 6.12 8.84 7.34
C LYS A 193 5.92 9.25 5.89
N LEU A 194 6.09 10.54 5.60
CA LEU A 194 5.97 11.11 4.25
C LEU A 194 7.34 11.60 3.78
N GLU A 195 8.05 10.75 3.04
CA GLU A 195 9.34 11.04 2.43
C GLU A 195 9.17 11.22 0.92
N CYS A 196 8.83 12.44 0.52
CA CYS A 196 8.61 12.79 -0.87
C CYS A 196 9.84 13.42 -1.51
N SER A 197 9.93 13.30 -2.82
CA SER A 197 11.03 13.78 -3.64
C SER A 197 11.10 15.31 -3.62
N ALA A 198 12.31 15.88 -3.49
CA ALA A 198 12.49 17.33 -3.50
C ALA A 198 12.22 17.94 -4.89
N ILE A 199 12.44 17.16 -5.95
CA ILE A 199 12.26 17.60 -7.35
C ILE A 199 10.85 17.31 -7.88
N VAL A 200 10.19 16.28 -7.37
CA VAL A 200 8.82 15.89 -7.72
C VAL A 200 8.03 15.64 -6.42
N PRO A 201 7.70 16.70 -5.67
CA PRO A 201 7.05 16.59 -4.37
C PRO A 201 5.67 15.95 -4.46
N CYS A 202 5.24 15.31 -3.37
CA CYS A 202 3.87 14.82 -3.26
C CYS A 202 2.90 15.98 -3.13
N LYS A 203 1.78 15.94 -3.87
CA LYS A 203 0.79 17.03 -3.87
C LYS A 203 -0.60 16.50 -3.59
N GLU A 204 -1.48 17.39 -3.13
CA GLU A 204 -2.91 17.06 -2.95
C GLU A 204 -3.10 15.85 -2.03
N LEU A 205 -2.29 15.75 -0.98
CA LEU A 205 -2.51 14.78 0.08
C LEU A 205 -3.65 15.25 0.98
N VAL A 206 -4.57 14.37 1.32
CA VAL A 206 -5.66 14.66 2.24
C VAL A 206 -5.62 13.66 3.38
N PHE A 207 -5.52 14.17 4.60
CA PHE A 207 -5.71 13.38 5.82
C PHE A 207 -6.98 13.85 6.51
N ASP A 208 -7.90 12.94 6.75
CA ASP A 208 -9.25 13.26 7.21
C ASP A 208 -9.67 12.26 8.29
N ASP A 209 -9.74 12.68 9.55
CA ASP A 209 -9.99 11.78 10.69
C ASP A 209 -9.02 10.58 10.76
N VAL A 210 -7.76 10.86 11.11
CA VAL A 210 -6.69 9.86 11.26
C VAL A 210 -6.17 9.87 12.70
N THR A 211 -6.31 8.75 13.43
CA THR A 211 -5.90 8.62 14.83
C THR A 211 -5.03 7.38 15.07
N LEU A 212 -3.73 7.57 15.20
CA LEU A 212 -2.72 6.55 15.39
C LEU A 212 -1.94 6.84 16.67
N THR A 213 -2.02 5.94 17.65
CA THR A 213 -1.32 6.07 18.94
C THR A 213 -0.25 5.01 19.09
N ARG A 214 0.80 5.32 19.85
CA ARG A 214 1.84 4.32 20.12
C ARG A 214 1.38 3.34 21.19
N ILE A 215 1.73 2.07 21.04
CA ILE A 215 1.54 1.08 22.12
C ILE A 215 2.60 1.26 23.22
N GLY A 216 2.23 0.91 24.45
CA GLY A 216 3.08 1.03 25.64
C GLY A 216 2.70 2.23 26.51
N ASP A 217 3.52 2.49 27.54
CA ASP A 217 3.27 3.54 28.53
C ASP A 217 3.35 4.95 27.92
N ASP A 218 4.27 5.13 26.97
CA ASP A 218 4.37 6.33 26.14
C ASP A 218 3.53 6.15 24.88
N GLN A 219 2.28 6.63 24.92
CA GLN A 219 1.35 6.56 23.78
C GLN A 219 1.62 7.60 22.69
N THR A 220 2.73 8.34 22.80
CA THR A 220 3.09 9.39 21.86
C THR A 220 3.57 8.80 20.54
N ALA A 221 2.87 9.16 19.46
CA ALA A 221 3.29 8.94 18.09
C ALA A 221 3.62 10.29 17.42
N TYR A 222 4.36 10.24 16.31
CA TYR A 222 4.76 11.40 15.52
C TYR A 222 4.51 11.15 14.02
N ALA A 223 4.31 12.24 13.29
CA ALA A 223 4.36 12.27 11.84
C ALA A 223 5.66 12.94 11.38
N THR A 224 6.31 12.39 10.35
CA THR A 224 7.38 13.07 9.59
C THR A 224 6.89 13.42 8.20
N SER A 225 7.28 14.60 7.72
CA SER A 225 6.82 15.15 6.45
C SER A 225 7.94 15.90 5.75
N GLN A 226 8.31 15.44 4.56
CA GLN A 226 9.35 16.03 3.73
C GLN A 226 8.82 16.16 2.30
N ASN A 227 8.84 17.39 1.75
CA ASN A 227 8.38 17.72 0.39
C ASN A 227 6.96 17.23 0.08
N ALA A 228 6.11 17.19 1.09
CA ALA A 228 4.72 16.74 1.00
C ALA A 228 3.79 17.92 1.23
N TYR A 229 2.83 18.10 0.32
CA TYR A 229 1.87 19.19 0.31
C TYR A 229 0.45 18.64 0.36
N GLY A 230 -0.33 19.11 1.32
CA GLY A 230 -1.67 18.57 1.57
C GLY A 230 -2.46 19.39 2.58
N ILE A 231 -3.62 18.85 2.95
CA ILE A 231 -4.51 19.41 3.96
C ILE A 231 -4.90 18.34 4.99
N THR A 232 -5.20 18.81 6.19
CA THR A 232 -5.77 18.02 7.27
C THR A 232 -7.20 18.47 7.53
N ASN A 233 -8.10 17.51 7.78
CA ASN A 233 -9.48 17.74 8.19
C ASN A 233 -9.81 16.83 9.39
N GLY A 234 -10.71 17.28 10.26
CA GLY A 234 -11.14 16.48 11.42
C GLY A 234 -10.02 16.25 12.44
N THR A 235 -10.06 15.09 13.10
CA THR A 235 -9.12 14.72 14.16
C THR A 235 -7.87 14.08 13.57
N ILE A 236 -6.71 14.71 13.74
CA ILE A 236 -5.41 14.20 13.26
C ILE A 236 -4.47 13.97 14.43
N ILE A 237 -4.22 12.70 14.75
CA ILE A 237 -3.29 12.24 15.77
C ILE A 237 -2.43 11.14 15.12
N PRO A 238 -1.09 11.27 15.08
CA PRO A 238 -0.33 12.45 15.43
C PRO A 238 -0.54 13.62 14.44
N SER A 239 -0.38 14.86 14.90
CA SER A 239 -0.45 16.05 14.04
C SER A 239 0.55 15.96 12.89
N ILE A 240 0.10 16.33 11.69
CA ILE A 240 0.92 16.39 10.48
C ILE A 240 1.16 17.86 10.14
N TYR A 241 2.41 18.20 9.88
CA TYR A 241 2.81 19.51 9.38
C TYR A 241 3.32 19.34 7.95
N PHE A 242 2.53 19.78 6.98
CA PHE A 242 2.96 19.81 5.58
C PHE A 242 4.00 20.91 5.36
N ASN A 243 4.84 20.73 4.33
CA ASN A 243 5.83 21.73 3.93
C ASN A 243 5.20 22.83 3.05
#